data_AF-A0A6F9C5Z1-F1
#
_entry.id   AF-A0A6F9C5Z1-F1
#
_cell.length_a   1.000
_cell.length_b   1.000
_cell.length_c   1.000
_cell.angle_alpha   90.00
_cell.angle_beta   90.00
_cell.angle_gamma   90.00
#
_symmetry.space_group_name_H-M   'P 1'
#
loop_
_entity.id
_entity.type
_entity.pdbx_description
1 polymer ?
#
loop_
_entity_poly.entity_id
_entity_poly.type
_entity_poly.pdbx_seq_one_letter_code
_entity_poly.pdbx_strand_id
1 'polypeptide(L)'
;MHLHGELSGAGPSRPALEAELREVLGKRIMILDGGMGTMIQERRLEEEHFRGEEFKNHTHSLKGNNDLLSITQSDVIYNIHQEYLLAGADIIETNTFSSTCIAQADYGLEHLAYRMNKVSAEIARKAADDVTNQTGCKRYVAGAMGPTNKTLSVSPSVERPDFRNVTFDELADAYAEQVRGLLDGGADIIMVETIFDTANAKISGTIVDRSGRTLSGQTGEAFVISVSHAKPLCIGLNCALGATEMRPFIQAIGKCTTAHVLCYPNAGLEPFRIGPYTNFVNIGERCNVAGSRKFAKLIMSGNYEEALSIAKTQVEMGAQVLDINMDEGMLEGPAAMARFCCLIASEPDIARVPLCIDSSNFEVIKAGLKCCQGKCIVNSISLKEGVEEFLQRATTVRRYGAAVVVMAFDEEGQATETERKVEICSRAYHLLVTQVGFDPNDIIFDPNILTIGTGMEEHSEGMEVIREAMHGAFLYHAIKQEPNNETN
;
A
#
# COMPACT_ATOMS: atom_id res chain seq x y z
N MET A 1 15.29 38.53 -1.60
CA MET A 1 15.87 39.07 -2.83
C MET A 1 14.90 38.73 -3.96
N HIS A 2 14.27 39.71 -4.58
CA HIS A 2 13.23 39.52 -5.60
C HIS A 2 13.82 38.81 -6.83
N LEU A 3 13.29 37.64 -7.18
CA LEU A 3 13.59 36.93 -8.43
C LEU A 3 12.39 37.09 -9.37
N HIS A 4 12.36 38.22 -10.08
CA HIS A 4 11.64 38.35 -11.34
C HIS A 4 12.68 38.22 -12.46
N GLY A 5 12.83 37.00 -12.98
CA GLY A 5 13.49 36.73 -14.26
C GLY A 5 12.41 36.42 -15.29
N GLU A 6 12.29 37.26 -16.31
CA GLU A 6 11.41 37.07 -17.46
C GLU A 6 11.86 35.84 -18.27
N LEU A 7 11.01 34.81 -18.32
CA LEU A 7 11.14 33.69 -19.24
C LEU A 7 10.32 34.01 -20.49
N SER A 8 11.01 34.34 -21.58
CA SER A 8 10.43 34.51 -22.91
C SER A 8 10.15 33.14 -23.53
N GLY A 9 8.90 32.68 -23.44
CA GLY A 9 8.37 31.50 -24.13
C GLY A 9 6.86 31.69 -24.33
N ALA A 10 6.34 31.34 -25.51
CA ALA A 10 5.01 31.67 -26.00
C ALA A 10 3.85 30.90 -25.34
N GLY A 11 3.78 30.92 -23.99
CA GLY A 11 2.64 30.45 -23.20
C GLY A 11 1.94 31.62 -22.51
N PRO A 12 0.67 31.48 -22.09
CA PRO A 12 0.01 32.48 -21.26
C PRO A 12 0.81 32.72 -19.97
N SER A 13 0.91 33.97 -19.53
CA SER A 13 1.52 34.30 -18.23
C SER A 13 0.85 33.49 -17.10
N ARG A 14 1.59 33.05 -16.07
CA ARG A 14 1.04 32.22 -14.97
C ARG A 14 -0.30 32.73 -14.38
N PRO A 15 -0.53 34.03 -14.16
CA PRO A 15 -1.83 34.55 -13.71
C PRO A 15 -2.98 34.29 -14.70
N ALA A 16 -2.70 34.22 -16.00
CA ALA A 16 -3.69 33.91 -17.03
C ALA A 16 -4.05 32.43 -17.06
N LEU A 17 -3.08 31.52 -16.83
CA LEU A 17 -3.35 30.08 -16.73
C LEU A 17 -4.19 29.72 -15.51
N GLU A 18 -3.91 30.30 -14.34
CA GLU A 18 -4.72 30.07 -13.15
C GLU A 18 -6.17 30.55 -13.35
N ALA A 19 -6.35 31.74 -13.95
CA ALA A 19 -7.68 32.28 -14.25
C ALA A 19 -8.44 31.37 -15.24
N GLU A 20 -7.76 30.88 -16.27
CA GLU A 20 -8.32 29.93 -17.24
C GLU A 20 -8.76 28.62 -16.57
N LEU A 21 -7.90 28.00 -15.76
CA LEU A 21 -8.24 26.77 -15.03
C LEU A 21 -9.43 26.97 -14.08
N ARG A 22 -9.48 28.09 -13.35
CA ARG A 22 -10.63 28.46 -12.50
C ARG A 22 -11.92 28.61 -13.30
N GLU A 23 -11.84 29.22 -14.48
CA GLU A 23 -13.00 29.38 -15.36
C GLU A 23 -13.52 28.02 -15.86
N VAL A 24 -12.62 27.13 -16.29
CA VAL A 24 -13.00 25.79 -16.78
C VAL A 24 -13.58 24.94 -15.65
N LEU A 25 -12.92 24.89 -14.49
CA LEU A 25 -13.38 24.15 -13.30
C LEU A 25 -14.71 24.68 -12.75
N GLY A 26 -15.01 25.97 -12.97
CA GLY A 26 -16.32 26.57 -12.63
C GLY A 26 -17.45 26.17 -13.59
N LYS A 27 -17.11 25.72 -14.82
CA LYS A 27 -18.08 25.34 -15.85
C LYS A 27 -18.31 23.83 -15.94
N ARG A 28 -17.29 23.02 -15.67
CA ARG A 28 -17.36 21.56 -15.76
C ARG A 28 -16.32 20.87 -14.88
N ILE A 29 -16.56 19.60 -14.58
CA ILE A 29 -15.57 18.70 -13.98
C ILE A 29 -14.51 18.38 -15.04
N MET A 30 -13.23 18.44 -14.66
CA MET A 30 -12.11 18.01 -15.47
C MET A 30 -11.70 16.59 -15.09
N ILE A 31 -11.21 15.82 -16.06
CA ILE A 31 -10.78 14.44 -15.87
C ILE A 31 -9.24 14.39 -15.83
N LEU A 32 -8.70 13.81 -14.77
CA LEU A 32 -7.28 13.43 -14.65
C LEU A 32 -7.08 12.03 -15.27
N ASP A 33 -5.87 11.74 -15.74
CA ASP A 33 -5.51 10.40 -16.22
C ASP A 33 -5.47 9.34 -15.10
N GLY A 34 -5.21 8.10 -15.52
CA GLY A 34 -5.03 6.98 -14.60
C GLY A 34 -3.57 6.74 -14.24
N GLY A 35 -3.29 5.61 -13.59
CA GLY A 35 -1.94 5.26 -13.16
C GLY A 35 -0.98 4.98 -14.31
N MET A 36 0.03 5.85 -14.48
CA MET A 36 1.16 5.63 -15.40
C MET A 36 1.86 4.29 -15.16
N GLY A 37 2.11 3.95 -13.88
CA GLY A 37 2.78 2.71 -13.50
C GLY A 37 2.06 1.45 -13.99
N THR A 38 0.73 1.40 -13.90
CA THR A 38 -0.05 0.24 -14.38
C THR A 38 0.04 0.08 -15.90
N MET A 39 0.04 1.19 -16.65
CA MET A 39 0.18 1.15 -18.11
C MET A 39 1.57 0.71 -18.55
N ILE A 40 2.62 1.14 -17.83
CA ILE A 40 4.00 0.69 -18.07
C ILE A 40 4.15 -0.81 -17.82
N GLN A 41 3.55 -1.33 -16.74
CA GLN A 41 3.59 -2.76 -16.40
C GLN A 41 3.02 -3.63 -17.52
N GLU A 42 1.92 -3.21 -18.17
CA GLU A 42 1.34 -3.93 -19.32
C GLU A 42 2.31 -4.07 -20.51
N ARG A 43 3.29 -3.16 -20.63
CA ARG A 43 4.30 -3.19 -21.69
C ARG A 43 5.41 -4.23 -21.42
N ARG A 44 5.44 -4.86 -20.23
CA ARG A 44 6.37 -5.93 -19.85
C ARG A 44 7.83 -5.60 -20.14
N LEU A 45 8.25 -4.40 -19.73
CA LEU A 45 9.61 -3.92 -19.95
C LEU A 45 10.60 -4.66 -19.04
N GLU A 46 11.71 -5.07 -19.64
CA GLU A 46 12.84 -5.71 -18.97
C GLU A 46 13.99 -4.72 -18.69
N GLU A 47 14.94 -5.12 -17.84
CA GLU A 47 16.09 -4.32 -17.37
C GLU A 47 16.82 -3.58 -18.51
N GLU A 48 17.00 -4.22 -19.67
CA GLU A 48 17.65 -3.62 -20.83
C GLU A 48 16.92 -2.37 -21.35
N HIS A 49 15.58 -2.35 -21.25
CA HIS A 49 14.76 -1.21 -21.66
C HIS A 49 14.94 -0.04 -20.68
N PHE A 50 14.99 -0.32 -19.38
CA PHE A 50 15.22 0.69 -18.34
C PHE A 50 16.62 1.30 -18.47
N ARG A 51 17.63 0.51 -18.86
CA ARG A 51 18.98 1.00 -19.13
C ARG A 51 19.06 1.85 -20.40
N GLY A 52 18.31 1.46 -21.43
CA GLY A 52 18.43 2.05 -22.76
C GLY A 52 19.87 2.02 -23.28
N GLU A 53 20.23 2.98 -24.14
CA GLU A 53 21.59 3.12 -24.65
C GLU A 53 22.53 3.84 -23.67
N GLU A 54 22.01 4.82 -22.93
CA GLU A 54 22.80 5.71 -22.08
C GLU A 54 23.32 5.02 -20.81
N PHE A 55 22.56 4.08 -20.22
CA PHE A 55 22.88 3.46 -18.93
C PHE A 55 23.25 1.98 -19.03
N LYS A 56 23.68 1.51 -20.21
CA LYS A 56 24.07 0.10 -20.43
C LYS A 56 25.01 -0.45 -19.35
N ASN A 57 26.02 0.33 -19.00
CA ASN A 57 27.07 -0.05 -18.04
C ASN A 57 26.83 0.46 -16.61
N HIS A 58 25.62 0.92 -16.30
CA HIS A 58 25.30 1.43 -14.95
C HIS A 58 25.41 0.31 -13.91
N THR A 59 25.94 0.63 -12.72
CA THR A 59 26.28 -0.39 -11.72
C THR A 59 25.08 -0.91 -10.94
N HIS A 60 24.00 -0.13 -10.87
CA HIS A 60 22.76 -0.51 -10.19
C HIS A 60 21.77 -1.13 -11.18
N SER A 61 20.87 -1.99 -10.67
CA SER A 61 19.68 -2.38 -11.44
C SER A 61 18.79 -1.15 -11.63
N LEU A 62 18.25 -0.98 -12.83
CA LEU A 62 17.36 0.14 -13.17
C LEU A 62 15.92 -0.32 -13.40
N LYS A 63 15.66 -1.63 -13.43
CA LYS A 63 14.31 -2.19 -13.51
C LYS A 63 13.48 -1.73 -12.32
N GLY A 64 12.29 -1.22 -12.60
CA GLY A 64 11.38 -0.63 -11.60
C GLY A 64 11.47 0.89 -11.50
N ASN A 65 12.53 1.52 -12.01
CA ASN A 65 12.62 2.99 -12.09
C ASN A 65 11.81 3.53 -13.26
N ASN A 66 10.48 3.56 -13.12
CA ASN A 66 9.57 3.98 -14.18
C ASN A 66 9.83 5.42 -14.65
N ASP A 67 10.20 6.32 -13.76
CA ASP A 67 10.53 7.71 -14.08
C ASP A 67 11.66 7.83 -15.13
N LEU A 68 12.63 6.90 -15.10
CA LEU A 68 13.76 6.89 -16.04
C LEU A 68 13.33 6.58 -17.48
N LEU A 69 12.20 5.89 -17.67
CA LEU A 69 11.67 5.55 -18.98
C LEU A 69 11.31 6.78 -19.82
N SER A 70 11.11 7.94 -19.18
CA SER A 70 11.00 9.22 -19.90
C SER A 70 12.25 9.53 -20.73
N ILE A 71 13.44 9.08 -20.30
CA ILE A 71 14.70 9.24 -21.04
C ILE A 71 14.96 8.03 -21.94
N THR A 72 14.80 6.81 -21.41
CA THR A 72 15.26 5.60 -22.10
C THR A 72 14.24 5.00 -23.05
N GLN A 73 12.95 5.26 -22.84
CA GLN A 73 11.82 4.73 -23.61
C GLN A 73 10.76 5.82 -23.86
N SER A 74 11.20 6.99 -24.33
CA SER A 74 10.33 8.18 -24.49
C SER A 74 9.07 7.93 -25.31
N ASP A 75 9.16 7.08 -26.35
CA ASP A 75 8.02 6.75 -27.21
C ASP A 75 6.94 5.95 -26.46
N VAL A 76 7.35 5.08 -25.53
CA VAL A 76 6.41 4.33 -24.69
C VAL A 76 5.62 5.28 -23.79
N ILE A 77 6.31 6.20 -23.13
CA ILE A 77 5.68 7.19 -22.23
C ILE A 77 4.78 8.14 -23.02
N TYR A 78 5.23 8.63 -24.18
CA TYR A 78 4.42 9.46 -25.07
C TYR A 78 3.11 8.75 -25.48
N ASN A 79 3.20 7.48 -25.88
CA ASN A 79 2.03 6.71 -26.30
C ASN A 79 1.02 6.51 -25.15
N ILE A 80 1.49 6.25 -23.92
CA ILE A 80 0.61 6.12 -22.75
C ILE A 80 -0.15 7.43 -22.49
N HIS A 81 0.53 8.59 -22.57
CA HIS A 81 -0.16 9.88 -22.45
C HIS A 81 -1.21 10.07 -23.55
N GLN A 82 -0.90 9.72 -24.81
CA GLN A 82 -1.88 9.80 -25.89
C GLN A 82 -3.09 8.90 -25.64
N GLU A 83 -2.89 7.67 -25.16
CA GLU A 83 -3.98 6.74 -24.83
C GLU A 83 -4.94 7.37 -23.81
N TYR A 84 -4.45 7.99 -22.73
CA TYR A 84 -5.30 8.67 -21.74
C TYR A 84 -6.00 9.91 -22.30
N LEU A 85 -5.28 10.75 -23.04
CA LEU A 85 -5.84 11.97 -23.62
C LEU A 85 -6.94 11.67 -24.65
N LEU A 86 -6.75 10.64 -25.48
CA LEU A 86 -7.73 10.17 -26.46
C LEU A 86 -8.91 9.45 -25.80
N ALA A 87 -8.70 8.82 -24.65
CA ALA A 87 -9.78 8.27 -23.81
C ALA A 87 -10.64 9.37 -23.15
N GLY A 88 -10.14 10.61 -23.10
CA GLY A 88 -10.90 11.78 -22.65
C GLY A 88 -10.31 12.50 -21.43
N ALA A 89 -9.08 12.17 -21.01
CA ALA A 89 -8.39 12.95 -19.97
C ALA A 89 -8.21 14.41 -20.41
N ASP A 90 -8.50 15.34 -19.51
CA ASP A 90 -8.24 16.77 -19.69
C ASP A 90 -6.86 17.16 -19.18
N ILE A 91 -6.40 16.47 -18.14
CA ILE A 91 -5.13 16.67 -17.46
C ILE A 91 -4.39 15.34 -17.49
N ILE A 92 -3.12 15.35 -17.85
CA ILE A 92 -2.21 14.21 -17.70
C ILE A 92 -1.10 14.53 -16.72
N GLU A 93 -0.71 13.54 -15.94
CA GLU A 93 0.43 13.63 -15.03
C GLU A 93 1.74 13.40 -15.76
N THR A 94 2.82 14.08 -15.37
CA THR A 94 4.16 13.72 -15.81
C THR A 94 4.59 12.41 -15.14
N ASN A 95 5.40 11.61 -15.83
CA ASN A 95 5.99 10.38 -15.29
C ASN A 95 7.18 10.71 -14.36
N THR A 96 6.87 11.37 -13.24
CA THR A 96 7.85 12.00 -12.33
C THR A 96 7.61 11.74 -10.84
N PHE A 97 6.84 10.70 -10.50
CA PHE A 97 6.47 10.37 -9.12
C PHE A 97 7.69 10.28 -8.19
N SER A 98 8.78 9.68 -8.66
CA SER A 98 10.02 9.43 -7.91
C SER A 98 11.21 10.23 -8.42
N SER A 99 10.99 11.28 -9.22
CA SER A 99 12.04 12.07 -9.87
C SER A 99 12.65 13.12 -8.94
N THR A 100 13.08 12.71 -7.75
CA THR A 100 13.80 13.55 -6.78
C THR A 100 15.19 12.97 -6.53
N CYS A 101 16.16 13.80 -6.16
CA CYS A 101 17.51 13.31 -5.82
C CYS A 101 17.49 12.30 -4.66
N ILE A 102 16.52 12.42 -3.74
CA ILE A 102 16.32 11.52 -2.61
C ILE A 102 15.89 10.12 -3.08
N ALA A 103 14.85 10.02 -3.90
CA ALA A 103 14.34 8.72 -4.36
C ALA A 103 15.24 8.09 -5.42
N GLN A 104 15.88 8.91 -6.27
CA GLN A 104 16.82 8.41 -7.29
C GLN A 104 18.15 7.90 -6.71
N ALA A 105 18.42 8.14 -5.43
CA ALA A 105 19.58 7.57 -4.74
C ALA A 105 19.55 6.05 -4.68
N ASP A 106 18.36 5.44 -4.62
CA ASP A 106 18.19 3.98 -4.63
C ASP A 106 18.70 3.36 -5.95
N TYR A 107 18.72 4.16 -7.04
CA TYR A 107 19.21 3.77 -8.35
C TYR A 107 20.59 4.36 -8.70
N GLY A 108 21.19 5.16 -7.82
CA GLY A 108 22.43 5.90 -8.11
C GLY A 108 22.30 6.94 -9.24
N LEU A 109 21.13 7.57 -9.35
CA LEU A 109 20.78 8.54 -10.40
C LEU A 109 20.39 9.92 -9.82
N GLU A 110 20.87 10.27 -8.63
CA GLU A 110 20.54 11.52 -7.93
C GLU A 110 20.76 12.76 -8.81
N HIS A 111 21.88 12.75 -9.54
CA HIS A 111 22.32 13.82 -10.43
C HIS A 111 21.42 14.02 -11.68
N LEU A 112 20.48 13.11 -11.93
CA LEU A 112 19.56 13.20 -13.06
C LEU A 112 18.20 13.80 -12.71
N ALA A 113 17.91 14.07 -11.43
CA ALA A 113 16.60 14.51 -10.97
C ALA A 113 16.03 15.67 -11.84
N TYR A 114 16.77 16.77 -12.00
CA TYR A 114 16.34 17.88 -12.86
C TYR A 114 16.04 17.44 -14.31
N ARG A 115 16.93 16.65 -14.93
CA ARG A 115 16.79 16.21 -16.32
C ARG A 115 15.59 15.29 -16.50
N MET A 116 15.37 14.35 -15.58
CA MET A 116 14.24 13.41 -15.62
C MET A 116 12.91 14.17 -15.63
N ASN A 117 12.77 15.15 -14.74
CA ASN A 117 11.56 15.98 -14.69
C ASN A 117 11.35 16.80 -15.95
N LYS A 118 12.41 17.45 -16.45
CA LYS A 118 12.32 18.26 -17.65
C LYS A 118 11.90 17.44 -18.86
N VAL A 119 12.58 16.31 -19.10
CA VAL A 119 12.29 15.44 -20.23
C VAL A 119 10.88 14.85 -20.12
N SER A 120 10.46 14.41 -18.92
CA SER A 120 9.11 13.90 -18.73
C SER A 120 8.04 14.95 -18.99
N ALA A 121 8.24 16.19 -18.52
CA ALA A 121 7.32 17.29 -18.79
C ALA A 121 7.26 17.67 -20.27
N GLU A 122 8.40 17.67 -20.98
CA GLU A 122 8.46 17.90 -22.42
C GLU A 122 7.68 16.83 -23.21
N ILE A 123 7.79 15.55 -22.81
CA ILE A 123 7.05 14.45 -23.44
C ILE A 123 5.54 14.58 -23.21
N ALA A 124 5.13 14.84 -21.97
CA ALA A 124 3.73 15.05 -21.63
C ALA A 124 3.16 16.29 -22.36
N ARG A 125 3.91 17.39 -22.42
CA ARG A 125 3.56 18.60 -23.17
C ARG A 125 3.35 18.31 -24.64
N LYS A 126 4.28 17.59 -25.26
CA LYS A 126 4.15 17.20 -26.66
C LYS A 126 2.86 16.41 -26.91
N ALA A 127 2.57 15.40 -26.07
CA ALA A 127 1.34 14.61 -26.19
C ALA A 127 0.07 15.48 -26.01
N ALA A 128 0.07 16.37 -25.02
CA ALA A 128 -1.04 17.29 -24.74
C ALA A 128 -1.29 18.25 -25.92
N ASP A 129 -0.24 18.82 -26.49
CA ASP A 129 -0.32 19.75 -27.62
C ASP A 129 -0.77 19.02 -28.90
N ASP A 130 -0.24 17.84 -29.18
CA ASP A 130 -0.63 17.02 -30.33
C ASP A 130 -2.13 16.66 -30.28
N VAL A 131 -2.63 16.20 -29.13
CA VAL A 131 -4.06 15.89 -28.97
C VAL A 131 -4.92 17.15 -28.95
N THR A 132 -4.42 18.27 -28.41
CA THR A 132 -5.11 19.56 -28.48
C THR A 132 -5.28 20.00 -29.94
N ASN A 133 -4.23 19.90 -30.75
CA ASN A 133 -4.27 20.23 -32.18
C ASN A 133 -5.20 19.29 -32.96
N GLN A 134 -5.24 18.01 -32.59
CA GLN A 134 -6.09 17.02 -33.24
C GLN A 134 -7.59 17.19 -32.90
N THR A 135 -7.91 17.48 -31.64
CA THR A 135 -9.29 17.47 -31.14
C THR A 135 -9.91 18.86 -31.00
N GLY A 136 -9.09 19.91 -30.98
CA GLY A 136 -9.50 21.27 -30.63
C GLY A 136 -9.78 21.48 -29.13
N CYS A 137 -9.71 20.42 -28.31
CA CYS A 137 -9.89 20.50 -26.87
C CYS A 137 -8.54 20.68 -26.19
N LYS A 138 -8.35 21.80 -25.48
CA LYS A 138 -7.12 22.05 -24.74
C LYS A 138 -6.89 21.00 -23.65
N ARG A 139 -5.65 20.50 -23.59
CA ARG A 139 -5.14 19.54 -22.60
C ARG A 139 -4.09 20.20 -21.72
N TYR A 140 -3.99 19.74 -20.48
CA TYR A 140 -3.10 20.31 -19.48
C TYR A 140 -2.11 19.25 -18.96
N VAL A 141 -0.93 19.71 -18.56
CA VAL A 141 0.12 18.87 -17.98
C VAL A 141 0.28 19.18 -16.49
N ALA A 142 0.07 18.18 -15.65
CA ALA A 142 0.35 18.24 -14.22
C ALA A 142 1.73 17.65 -13.94
N GLY A 143 2.65 18.49 -13.46
CA GLY A 143 3.95 18.09 -12.94
C GLY A 143 3.77 17.33 -11.62
N ALA A 144 3.80 16.00 -11.69
CA ALA A 144 3.59 15.10 -10.56
C ALA A 144 4.79 15.09 -9.61
N MET A 145 4.53 15.22 -8.31
CA MET A 145 5.53 15.20 -7.25
C MET A 145 5.09 14.25 -6.13
N GLY A 146 5.70 13.07 -6.08
CA GLY A 146 5.45 12.09 -5.04
C GLY A 146 6.12 12.41 -3.70
N PRO A 147 5.86 11.62 -2.65
CA PRO A 147 6.26 11.88 -1.27
C PRO A 147 7.73 11.57 -0.92
N THR A 148 8.54 11.10 -1.89
CA THR A 148 9.84 10.41 -1.69
C THR A 148 9.73 9.12 -0.86
N ASN A 149 10.85 8.39 -0.71
CA ASN A 149 10.95 7.19 0.12
C ASN A 149 11.31 7.49 1.60
N LYS A 150 11.40 8.76 2.01
CA LYS A 150 11.77 9.19 3.37
C LYS A 150 10.66 9.98 4.06
N THR A 151 10.50 9.83 5.37
CA THR A 151 9.51 10.53 6.22
C THR A 151 10.18 11.62 7.08
N LEU A 152 9.54 12.79 7.22
CA LEU A 152 9.97 13.88 8.11
C LEU A 152 9.33 13.82 9.49
N SER A 153 8.05 13.45 9.59
CA SER A 153 7.32 13.42 10.85
C SER A 153 7.52 12.11 11.60
N VAL A 154 7.77 11.02 10.88
CA VAL A 154 7.92 9.66 11.43
C VAL A 154 9.38 9.25 11.42
N SER A 155 9.88 8.78 12.58
CA SER A 155 11.19 8.14 12.66
C SER A 155 11.15 6.77 11.98
N PRO A 156 12.20 6.38 11.22
CA PRO A 156 12.31 5.02 10.69
C PRO A 156 12.56 3.96 11.77
N SER A 157 12.80 4.37 13.02
CA SER A 157 13.11 3.50 14.17
C SER A 157 12.24 3.88 15.37
N VAL A 158 11.57 2.88 15.94
CA VAL A 158 10.74 3.05 17.14
C VAL A 158 11.62 3.33 18.38
N GLU A 159 12.80 2.72 18.45
CA GLU A 159 13.77 2.91 19.54
C GLU A 159 14.43 4.29 19.54
N ARG A 160 14.50 4.92 18.35
CA ARG A 160 15.01 6.29 18.17
C ARG A 160 13.91 7.20 17.67
N PRO A 161 12.90 7.54 18.49
CA PRO A 161 11.77 8.38 18.07
C PRO A 161 12.21 9.82 17.74
N ASP A 162 13.40 10.23 18.20
CA ASP A 162 14.05 11.52 17.90
C ASP A 162 14.72 11.57 16.52
N PHE A 163 15.07 10.42 15.94
CA PHE A 163 15.83 10.38 14.69
C PHE A 163 14.97 10.65 13.45
N ARG A 164 15.55 11.30 12.44
CA ARG A 164 14.95 11.52 11.12
C ARG A 164 15.96 11.21 10.02
N ASN A 165 15.49 10.55 8.95
CA ASN A 165 16.30 10.15 7.79
C ASN A 165 16.62 11.28 6.81
N VAL A 166 15.92 12.40 6.97
CA VAL A 166 16.00 13.57 6.11
C VAL A 166 15.59 14.80 6.92
N THR A 167 16.13 15.94 6.54
CA THR A 167 15.78 17.25 7.10
C THR A 167 14.82 17.99 6.20
N PHE A 168 14.15 19.01 6.75
CA PHE A 168 13.25 19.84 5.96
C PHE A 168 13.96 20.53 4.79
N ASP A 169 15.17 21.05 5.02
CA ASP A 169 15.95 21.75 4.00
C ASP A 169 16.37 20.81 2.87
N GLU A 170 16.78 19.57 3.18
CA GLU A 170 17.10 18.55 2.16
C GLU A 170 15.89 18.22 1.28
N LEU A 171 14.70 18.09 1.86
CA LEU A 171 13.47 17.86 1.08
C LEU A 171 13.07 19.10 0.27
N ALA A 172 13.19 20.29 0.86
CA ALA A 172 12.91 21.53 0.16
C ALA A 172 13.83 21.70 -1.06
N ASP A 173 15.11 21.38 -0.92
CA ASP A 173 16.09 21.44 -2.01
C ASP A 173 15.78 20.39 -3.10
N ALA A 174 15.49 19.15 -2.71
CA ALA A 174 15.12 18.07 -3.64
C ALA A 174 13.85 18.41 -4.45
N TYR A 175 12.81 18.88 -3.77
CA TYR A 175 11.57 19.30 -4.43
C TYR A 175 11.75 20.58 -5.25
N ALA A 176 12.59 21.52 -4.82
CA ALA A 176 12.87 22.71 -5.60
C ALA A 176 13.61 22.37 -6.91
N GLU A 177 14.53 21.41 -6.90
CA GLU A 177 15.16 20.89 -8.11
C GLU A 177 14.13 20.22 -9.04
N GLN A 178 13.26 19.38 -8.48
CA GLN A 178 12.17 18.74 -9.20
C GLN A 178 11.26 19.77 -9.91
N VAL A 179 10.76 20.74 -9.14
CA VAL A 179 9.88 21.81 -9.63
C VAL A 179 10.53 22.64 -10.72
N ARG A 180 11.84 22.95 -10.60
CA ARG A 180 12.58 23.65 -11.67
C ARG A 180 12.53 22.87 -12.97
N GLY A 181 12.81 21.56 -12.93
CA GLY A 181 12.74 20.70 -14.11
C GLY A 181 11.34 20.64 -14.72
N LEU A 182 10.31 20.46 -13.90
CA LEU A 182 8.91 20.41 -14.35
C LEU A 182 8.45 21.72 -15.02
N LEU A 183 8.80 22.86 -14.42
CA LEU A 183 8.45 24.18 -14.96
C LEU A 183 9.19 24.47 -16.26
N ASP A 184 10.49 24.16 -16.32
CA ASP A 184 11.31 24.37 -17.52
C ASP A 184 10.93 23.43 -18.66
N GLY A 185 10.38 22.25 -18.35
CA GLY A 185 9.80 21.33 -19.32
C GLY A 185 8.35 21.66 -19.73
N GLY A 186 7.76 22.69 -19.12
CA GLY A 186 6.47 23.24 -19.54
C GLY A 186 5.24 22.61 -18.88
N ALA A 187 5.31 22.15 -17.63
CA ALA A 187 4.13 21.78 -16.85
C ALA A 187 3.21 22.98 -16.59
N ASP A 188 1.89 22.78 -16.67
CA ASP A 188 0.87 23.81 -16.37
C ASP A 188 0.58 23.90 -14.88
N ILE A 189 0.52 22.73 -14.23
CA ILE A 189 0.10 22.56 -12.84
C ILE A 189 1.24 21.86 -12.11
N ILE A 190 1.53 22.27 -10.87
CA ILE A 190 2.38 21.47 -9.98
C ILE A 190 1.45 20.67 -9.08
N MET A 191 1.54 19.35 -9.16
CA MET A 191 0.70 18.43 -8.41
C MET A 191 1.55 17.63 -7.44
N VAL A 192 1.55 18.11 -6.20
CA VAL A 192 2.02 17.35 -5.05
C VAL A 192 1.00 16.26 -4.79
N GLU A 193 1.40 14.99 -4.77
CA GLU A 193 0.49 13.86 -4.65
C GLU A 193 1.00 12.74 -3.74
N THR A 194 0.08 11.84 -3.37
CA THR A 194 0.38 10.65 -2.56
C THR A 194 1.09 10.95 -1.24
N ILE A 195 0.78 12.08 -0.62
CA ILE A 195 1.47 12.50 0.61
C ILE A 195 0.96 11.69 1.79
N PHE A 196 1.80 10.75 2.22
CA PHE A 196 1.61 9.98 3.44
C PHE A 196 2.02 10.78 4.70
N ASP A 197 2.96 11.72 4.55
CA ASP A 197 3.50 12.57 5.61
C ASP A 197 3.31 14.06 5.27
N THR A 198 2.40 14.72 5.95
CA THR A 198 2.05 16.13 5.68
C THR A 198 3.24 17.10 5.90
N ALA A 199 4.29 16.68 6.62
CA ALA A 199 5.51 17.45 6.72
C ALA A 199 6.34 17.44 5.41
N ASN A 200 6.24 16.36 4.61
CA ASN A 200 6.94 16.24 3.33
C ASN A 200 6.37 17.20 2.29
N ALA A 201 5.04 17.33 2.21
CA ALA A 201 4.43 18.31 1.34
C ALA A 201 3.03 18.73 1.78
N LYS A 202 2.71 20.00 1.53
CA LYS A 202 1.60 20.72 2.14
C LYS A 202 0.46 20.99 1.15
N ILE A 203 0.03 20.04 0.29
CA ILE A 203 -0.99 20.33 -0.77
C ILE A 203 -2.00 19.19 -1.10
N SER A 204 -1.59 17.94 -1.38
CA SER A 204 -2.51 16.76 -1.54
C SER A 204 -2.16 15.66 -0.55
N GLY A 205 -3.08 14.77 -0.18
CA GLY A 205 -2.87 13.78 0.90
C GLY A 205 -3.45 12.40 0.59
N THR A 206 -2.88 11.37 1.20
CA THR A 206 -3.40 10.00 1.12
C THR A 206 -3.88 9.54 2.49
N ILE A 207 -5.15 9.13 2.56
CA ILE A 207 -5.70 8.44 3.72
C ILE A 207 -5.41 6.95 3.56
N VAL A 208 -4.69 6.39 4.52
CA VAL A 208 -4.12 5.03 4.40
C VAL A 208 -5.13 3.93 4.67
N ASP A 209 -6.19 4.22 5.43
CA ASP A 209 -7.17 3.21 5.87
C ASP A 209 -8.58 3.80 6.11
N ARG A 210 -9.50 2.93 6.52
CA ARG A 210 -10.89 3.31 6.87
C ARG A 210 -10.98 4.14 8.16
N SER A 211 -9.89 4.34 8.89
CA SER A 211 -9.87 5.24 10.06
C SER A 211 -9.94 6.72 9.67
N GLY A 212 -9.73 7.03 8.38
CA GLY A 212 -9.79 8.39 7.87
C GLY A 212 -8.53 9.21 8.17
N ARG A 213 -7.40 8.55 8.40
CA ARG A 213 -6.13 9.18 8.76
C ARG A 213 -5.05 8.98 7.69
N THR A 214 -4.16 9.95 7.57
CA THR A 214 -2.89 9.81 6.85
C THR A 214 -1.92 8.91 7.64
N LEU A 215 -0.79 8.51 7.05
CA LEU A 215 0.23 7.71 7.74
C LEU A 215 0.81 8.46 8.96
N SER A 216 0.91 9.79 8.86
CA SER A 216 1.28 10.67 9.99
C SER A 216 0.16 10.84 11.05
N GLY A 217 -0.98 10.17 10.89
CA GLY A 217 -2.08 10.16 11.85
C GLY A 217 -3.06 11.33 11.75
N GLN A 218 -2.93 12.22 10.76
CA GLN A 218 -3.82 13.37 10.57
C GLN A 218 -5.15 12.97 9.94
N THR A 219 -6.26 13.56 10.39
CA THR A 219 -7.55 13.42 9.70
C THR A 219 -7.60 14.28 8.44
N GLY A 220 -8.55 14.01 7.54
CA GLY A 220 -8.75 14.82 6.33
C GLY A 220 -8.97 16.32 6.61
N GLU A 221 -9.70 16.68 7.67
CA GLU A 221 -9.92 18.08 8.04
C GLU A 221 -8.64 18.75 8.57
N ALA A 222 -7.88 18.04 9.42
CA ALA A 222 -6.61 18.53 9.94
C ALA A 222 -5.58 18.71 8.81
N PHE A 223 -5.59 17.80 7.84
CA PHE A 223 -4.79 17.90 6.63
C PHE A 223 -5.14 19.19 5.87
N VAL A 224 -6.41 19.43 5.53
CA VAL A 224 -6.87 20.64 4.82
C VAL A 224 -6.39 21.92 5.53
N ILE A 225 -6.55 22.01 6.85
CA ILE A 225 -6.10 23.18 7.62
C ILE A 225 -4.58 23.36 7.51
N SER A 226 -3.81 22.27 7.63
CA SER A 226 -2.34 22.28 7.59
C SER A 226 -1.80 22.81 6.26
N VAL A 227 -2.54 22.61 5.17
CA VAL A 227 -2.11 22.92 3.80
C VAL A 227 -2.75 24.19 3.21
N SER A 228 -3.81 24.70 3.84
CA SER A 228 -4.58 25.86 3.33
C SER A 228 -3.75 27.13 3.12
N HIS A 229 -2.66 27.31 3.87
CA HIS A 229 -1.75 28.45 3.72
C HIS A 229 -1.07 28.52 2.34
N ALA A 230 -0.93 27.39 1.64
CA ALA A 230 -0.39 27.32 0.30
C ALA A 230 -1.36 27.84 -0.77
N LYS A 231 -2.62 28.13 -0.40
CA LYS A 231 -3.70 28.59 -1.30
C LYS A 231 -3.84 27.69 -2.55
N PRO A 232 -3.97 26.37 -2.38
CA PRO A 232 -4.04 25.48 -3.53
C PRO A 232 -5.29 25.74 -4.37
N LEU A 233 -5.17 25.59 -5.69
CA LEU A 233 -6.32 25.65 -6.60
C LEU A 233 -7.27 24.48 -6.36
N CYS A 234 -6.70 23.29 -6.18
CA CYS A 234 -7.39 22.04 -5.90
C CYS A 234 -6.76 21.33 -4.69
N ILE A 235 -7.56 20.63 -3.89
CA ILE A 235 -7.11 19.79 -2.78
C ILE A 235 -7.96 18.53 -2.71
N GLY A 236 -7.39 17.41 -2.27
CA GLY A 236 -8.19 16.19 -2.11
C GLY A 236 -7.37 14.97 -1.79
N LEU A 237 -7.87 13.82 -2.22
CA LEU A 237 -7.33 12.50 -1.90
C LEU A 237 -7.10 11.66 -3.15
N ASN A 238 -6.10 10.82 -3.07
CA ASN A 238 -5.75 9.86 -4.11
C ASN A 238 -5.20 8.57 -3.53
N CYS A 239 -5.24 7.51 -4.35
CA CYS A 239 -4.73 6.18 -4.03
C CYS A 239 -5.32 5.58 -2.75
N ALA A 240 -4.75 4.45 -2.29
CA ALA A 240 -5.03 3.69 -1.06
C ALA A 240 -6.49 3.21 -0.83
N LEU A 241 -7.51 3.87 -1.34
CA LEU A 241 -8.91 3.51 -1.13
C LEU A 241 -9.61 3.43 -2.48
N GLY A 242 -10.57 2.51 -2.55
CA GLY A 242 -11.55 2.48 -3.63
C GLY A 242 -12.49 3.69 -3.55
N ALA A 243 -13.23 3.95 -4.64
CA ALA A 243 -14.15 5.09 -4.71
C ALA A 243 -15.22 5.07 -3.59
N THR A 244 -15.71 3.89 -3.24
CA THR A 244 -16.71 3.72 -2.17
C THR A 244 -16.15 4.07 -0.81
N GLU A 245 -14.95 3.57 -0.49
CA GLU A 245 -14.26 3.85 0.77
C GLU A 245 -13.80 5.31 0.89
N MET A 246 -13.38 5.92 -0.21
CA MET A 246 -12.86 7.29 -0.22
C MET A 246 -13.96 8.37 -0.10
N ARG A 247 -15.19 8.04 -0.52
CA ARG A 247 -16.34 8.96 -0.54
C ARG A 247 -16.58 9.74 0.77
N PRO A 248 -16.68 9.13 1.96
CA PRO A 248 -16.94 9.88 3.20
C PRO A 248 -15.84 10.91 3.49
N PHE A 249 -14.58 10.61 3.16
CA PHE A 249 -13.45 11.50 3.43
C PHE A 249 -13.39 12.68 2.45
N ILE A 250 -13.68 12.42 1.17
CA ILE A 250 -13.83 13.49 0.17
C ILE A 250 -14.99 14.42 0.54
N GLN A 251 -16.09 13.88 1.06
CA GLN A 251 -17.21 14.71 1.53
C GLN A 251 -16.82 15.59 2.74
N ALA A 252 -15.98 15.09 3.65
CA ALA A 252 -15.46 15.87 4.76
C ALA A 252 -14.55 17.00 4.27
N ILE A 253 -13.57 16.69 3.39
CA ILE A 253 -12.67 17.67 2.79
C ILE A 253 -13.44 18.76 2.05
N GLY A 254 -14.42 18.38 1.22
CA GLY A 254 -15.23 19.32 0.45
C GLY A 254 -16.07 20.28 1.31
N LYS A 255 -16.33 19.95 2.59
CA LYS A 255 -16.98 20.85 3.54
C LYS A 255 -16.00 21.77 4.28
N CYS A 256 -14.70 21.49 4.20
CA CYS A 256 -13.65 22.16 4.98
C CYS A 256 -12.74 23.06 4.14
N THR A 257 -12.93 23.14 2.81
CA THR A 257 -12.09 23.93 1.91
C THR A 257 -12.91 24.78 0.94
N THR A 258 -12.34 25.90 0.52
CA THR A 258 -12.85 26.73 -0.58
C THR A 258 -12.16 26.43 -1.91
N ALA A 259 -11.11 25.61 -1.90
CA ALA A 259 -10.46 25.13 -3.12
C ALA A 259 -11.35 24.10 -3.85
N HIS A 260 -11.08 23.86 -5.13
CA HIS A 260 -11.72 22.75 -5.82
C HIS A 260 -11.31 21.42 -5.20
N VAL A 261 -12.19 20.41 -5.29
CA VAL A 261 -11.91 19.09 -4.72
C VAL A 261 -11.44 18.17 -5.83
N LEU A 262 -10.25 17.58 -5.67
CA LEU A 262 -9.72 16.54 -6.54
C LEU A 262 -9.91 15.15 -5.90
N CYS A 263 -10.14 14.13 -6.71
CA CYS A 263 -10.39 12.77 -6.22
C CYS A 263 -10.06 11.75 -7.32
N TYR A 264 -9.05 10.92 -7.11
CA TYR A 264 -8.71 9.82 -8.01
C TYR A 264 -8.37 8.54 -7.22
N PRO A 265 -9.41 7.75 -6.85
CA PRO A 265 -9.26 6.54 -6.03
C PRO A 265 -8.66 5.38 -6.84
N ASN A 266 -8.14 4.37 -6.14
CA ASN A 266 -7.76 3.11 -6.77
C ASN A 266 -9.01 2.34 -7.24
N ALA A 267 -8.82 1.35 -8.12
CA ALA A 267 -9.89 0.43 -8.54
C ALA A 267 -10.37 -0.53 -7.43
N GLY A 268 -9.84 -0.39 -6.20
CA GLY A 268 -9.99 -1.35 -5.11
C GLY A 268 -8.99 -2.51 -5.23
N LEU A 269 -8.84 -3.28 -4.15
CA LEU A 269 -8.19 -4.59 -4.24
C LEU A 269 -9.16 -5.57 -4.89
N GLU A 270 -8.68 -6.48 -5.73
CA GLU A 270 -9.51 -7.59 -6.20
C GLU A 270 -10.04 -8.38 -4.99
N PRO A 271 -11.36 -8.58 -4.86
CA PRO A 271 -11.90 -9.21 -3.67
C PRO A 271 -11.57 -10.70 -3.65
N PHE A 272 -10.67 -11.12 -2.77
CA PHE A 272 -10.48 -12.54 -2.46
C PHE A 272 -11.59 -13.04 -1.51
N ARG A 273 -12.41 -13.98 -1.98
CA ARG A 273 -13.54 -14.54 -1.22
C ARG A 273 -13.39 -16.05 -1.05
N ILE A 274 -13.51 -16.51 0.19
CA ILE A 274 -13.60 -17.93 0.52
C ILE A 274 -15.07 -18.24 0.76
N GLY A 275 -15.66 -19.04 -0.13
CA GLY A 275 -17.02 -19.57 0.01
C GLY A 275 -17.01 -21.09 0.10
N PRO A 276 -18.19 -21.72 0.27
CA PRO A 276 -18.30 -23.17 0.47
C PRO A 276 -17.81 -24.02 -0.71
N TYR A 277 -17.65 -23.42 -1.90
CA TYR A 277 -17.16 -24.08 -3.11
C TYR A 277 -15.77 -23.60 -3.55
N THR A 278 -15.13 -22.73 -2.76
CA THR A 278 -13.76 -22.32 -3.02
C THR A 278 -12.85 -23.51 -2.74
N ASN A 279 -11.92 -23.79 -3.66
CA ASN A 279 -10.91 -24.84 -3.47
C ASN A 279 -9.95 -24.48 -2.31
N PHE A 280 -9.01 -25.37 -2.02
CA PHE A 280 -7.98 -25.12 -1.01
C PHE A 280 -7.26 -23.79 -1.27
N VAL A 281 -7.13 -22.98 -0.23
CA VAL A 281 -6.49 -21.66 -0.28
C VAL A 281 -5.04 -21.80 0.15
N ASN A 282 -4.11 -21.53 -0.77
CA ASN A 282 -2.69 -21.57 -0.46
C ASN A 282 -2.26 -20.25 0.21
N ILE A 283 -1.74 -20.34 1.43
CA ILE A 283 -1.09 -19.23 2.14
C ILE A 283 0.43 -19.40 1.97
N GLY A 284 1.10 -18.41 1.38
CA GLY A 284 2.54 -18.45 1.14
C GLY A 284 3.36 -18.23 2.41
N GLU A 285 4.10 -19.24 2.85
CA GLU A 285 4.86 -19.28 4.11
C GLU A 285 6.27 -18.65 4.08
N ARG A 286 6.80 -18.32 2.90
CA ARG A 286 8.25 -18.02 2.76
C ARG A 286 8.65 -16.62 3.21
N CYS A 287 7.69 -15.73 3.46
CA CYS A 287 7.93 -14.40 4.02
C CYS A 287 7.97 -14.44 5.55
N ASN A 288 8.71 -15.41 6.08
CA ASN A 288 8.80 -15.72 7.49
C ASN A 288 10.28 -15.76 7.91
N VAL A 289 10.67 -14.88 8.84
CA VAL A 289 12.07 -14.77 9.30
C VAL A 289 12.51 -16.06 10.02
N ALA A 290 11.65 -16.69 10.81
CA ALA A 290 11.96 -17.94 11.49
C ALA A 290 12.00 -19.15 10.52
N GLY A 291 11.11 -19.16 9.52
CA GLY A 291 10.91 -20.30 8.61
C GLY A 291 11.78 -20.30 7.34
N SER A 292 12.25 -19.13 6.88
CA SER A 292 12.91 -18.97 5.59
C SER A 292 14.29 -18.34 5.71
N ARG A 293 15.34 -19.15 5.57
CA ARG A 293 16.74 -18.68 5.64
C ARG A 293 17.06 -17.56 4.63
N LYS A 294 16.49 -17.63 3.42
CA LYS A 294 16.69 -16.58 2.40
C LYS A 294 16.05 -15.28 2.85
N PHE A 295 14.79 -15.33 3.29
CA PHE A 295 14.05 -14.16 3.74
C PHE A 295 14.69 -13.52 4.98
N ALA A 296 15.03 -14.35 5.98
CA ALA A 296 15.73 -13.91 7.20
C ALA A 296 17.00 -13.12 6.89
N LYS A 297 17.87 -13.66 6.02
CA LYS A 297 19.11 -13.00 5.62
C LYS A 297 18.86 -11.63 4.98
N LEU A 298 17.85 -11.53 4.11
CA LEU A 298 17.52 -10.28 3.42
C LEU A 298 17.00 -9.24 4.39
N ILE A 299 16.03 -9.59 5.23
CA ILE A 299 15.45 -8.69 6.25
C ILE A 299 16.52 -8.23 7.24
N MET A 300 17.33 -9.14 7.78
CA MET A 300 18.43 -8.80 8.71
C MET A 300 19.49 -7.89 8.07
N SER A 301 19.71 -8.01 6.74
CA SER A 301 20.62 -7.14 6.00
C SER A 301 20.00 -5.81 5.54
N GLY A 302 18.71 -5.58 5.83
CA GLY A 302 17.97 -4.40 5.39
C GLY A 302 17.63 -4.40 3.89
N ASN A 303 17.82 -5.50 3.19
CA ASN A 303 17.54 -5.64 1.76
C ASN A 303 16.07 -6.04 1.54
N TYR A 304 15.16 -5.09 1.78
CA TYR A 304 13.71 -5.34 1.70
C TYR A 304 13.19 -5.47 0.26
N GLU A 305 13.85 -4.86 -0.73
CA GLU A 305 13.46 -4.98 -2.15
C GLU A 305 13.63 -6.41 -2.66
N GLU A 306 14.79 -7.02 -2.43
CA GLU A 306 15.01 -8.43 -2.77
C GLU A 306 14.11 -9.35 -1.90
N ALA A 307 13.68 -8.89 -0.72
CA ALA A 307 12.69 -9.63 0.07
C ALA A 307 11.27 -9.58 -0.55
N LEU A 308 10.90 -8.49 -1.24
CA LEU A 308 9.65 -8.41 -2.01
C LEU A 308 9.64 -9.43 -3.15
N SER A 309 10.80 -9.72 -3.77
CA SER A 309 10.90 -10.73 -4.83
C SER A 309 10.44 -12.12 -4.34
N ILE A 310 10.65 -12.44 -3.07
CA ILE A 310 10.16 -13.69 -2.44
C ILE A 310 8.63 -13.68 -2.36
N ALA A 311 8.04 -12.58 -1.93
CA ALA A 311 6.59 -12.44 -1.85
C ALA A 311 5.95 -12.51 -3.24
N LYS A 312 6.51 -11.80 -4.21
CA LYS A 312 6.09 -11.81 -5.62
C LYS A 312 6.16 -13.22 -6.21
N THR A 313 7.28 -13.91 -6.04
CA THR A 313 7.46 -15.28 -6.52
C THR A 313 6.40 -16.23 -5.95
N GLN A 314 6.04 -16.09 -4.67
CA GLN A 314 4.99 -16.93 -4.07
C GLN A 314 3.63 -16.69 -4.73
N VAL A 315 3.26 -15.43 -4.97
CA VAL A 315 2.00 -15.10 -5.65
C VAL A 315 2.01 -15.63 -7.09
N GLU A 316 3.12 -15.48 -7.82
CA GLU A 316 3.28 -16.04 -9.17
C GLU A 316 3.19 -17.58 -9.18
N MET A 317 3.67 -18.24 -8.12
CA MET A 317 3.57 -19.68 -7.93
C MET A 317 2.20 -20.15 -7.40
N GLY A 318 1.23 -19.24 -7.25
CA GLY A 318 -0.16 -19.56 -6.92
C GLY A 318 -0.54 -19.39 -5.45
N ALA A 319 0.27 -18.70 -4.64
CA ALA A 319 -0.17 -18.27 -3.31
C ALA A 319 -1.30 -17.24 -3.46
N GLN A 320 -2.42 -17.49 -2.78
CA GLN A 320 -3.62 -16.65 -2.81
C GLN A 320 -3.68 -15.69 -1.63
N VAL A 321 -2.89 -15.96 -0.58
CA VAL A 321 -2.66 -15.12 0.60
C VAL A 321 -1.16 -15.20 0.91
N LEU A 322 -0.58 -14.16 1.47
CA LEU A 322 0.81 -14.18 1.93
C LEU A 322 0.90 -14.12 3.45
N ASP A 323 1.61 -15.07 4.03
CA ASP A 323 1.97 -15.05 5.45
C ASP A 323 3.24 -14.22 5.66
N ILE A 324 3.16 -13.24 6.56
CA ILE A 324 4.24 -12.32 6.86
C ILE A 324 4.58 -12.47 8.33
N ASN A 325 5.77 -12.99 8.62
CA ASN A 325 6.30 -13.11 9.98
C ASN A 325 7.65 -12.41 10.09
N MET A 326 7.75 -11.51 11.08
CA MET A 326 8.94 -10.69 11.38
C MET A 326 9.48 -10.96 12.79
N ASP A 327 9.12 -12.10 13.39
CA ASP A 327 9.54 -12.47 14.73
C ASP A 327 10.99 -12.96 14.71
N GLU A 328 11.87 -12.17 15.30
CA GLU A 328 13.26 -12.52 15.53
C GLU A 328 13.84 -11.63 16.63
N GLY A 329 14.67 -12.19 17.51
CA GLY A 329 15.16 -11.46 18.70
C GLY A 329 16.08 -10.28 18.37
N MET A 330 16.62 -10.23 17.15
CA MET A 330 17.47 -9.14 16.65
C MET A 330 16.70 -8.08 15.85
N LEU A 331 15.40 -8.26 15.61
CA LEU A 331 14.58 -7.34 14.83
C LEU A 331 13.65 -6.53 15.72
N GLU A 332 13.48 -5.25 15.37
CA GLU A 332 12.38 -4.44 15.86
C GLU A 332 11.08 -4.85 15.16
N GLY A 333 10.47 -5.93 15.65
CA GLY A 333 9.31 -6.61 15.04
C GLY A 333 8.21 -5.66 14.54
N PRO A 334 7.68 -4.74 15.37
CA PRO A 334 6.62 -3.82 14.94
C PRO A 334 7.04 -2.92 13.77
N ALA A 335 8.28 -2.43 13.78
CA ALA A 335 8.81 -1.58 12.72
C ALA A 335 9.08 -2.37 11.43
N ALA A 336 9.63 -3.59 11.55
CA ALA A 336 9.90 -4.47 10.43
C ALA A 336 8.60 -4.91 9.73
N MET A 337 7.58 -5.27 10.51
CA MET A 337 6.25 -5.61 10.01
C MET A 337 5.61 -4.43 9.28
N ALA A 338 5.52 -3.27 9.93
CA ALA A 338 4.97 -2.06 9.33
C ALA A 338 5.67 -1.71 8.01
N ARG A 339 7.01 -1.72 8.01
CA ARG A 339 7.82 -1.41 6.83
C ARG A 339 7.51 -2.38 5.68
N PHE A 340 7.51 -3.69 5.93
CA PHE A 340 7.30 -4.65 4.86
C PHE A 340 5.85 -4.66 4.34
N CYS A 341 4.85 -4.46 5.20
CA CYS A 341 3.47 -4.27 4.77
C CYS A 341 3.31 -3.04 3.86
N CYS A 342 3.95 -1.91 4.19
CA CYS A 342 3.94 -0.72 3.33
C CYS A 342 4.65 -0.95 1.98
N LEU A 343 5.76 -1.70 1.99
CA LEU A 343 6.47 -2.06 0.76
C LEU A 343 5.64 -3.01 -0.12
N ILE A 344 4.96 -3.99 0.47
CA ILE A 344 4.02 -4.85 -0.26
C ILE A 344 2.92 -4.00 -0.91
N ALA A 345 2.37 -3.02 -0.19
CA ALA A 345 1.34 -2.14 -0.72
C ALA A 345 1.81 -1.29 -1.91
N SER A 346 3.13 -1.07 -2.05
CA SER A 346 3.73 -0.35 -3.18
C SER A 346 3.94 -1.21 -4.43
N GLU A 347 3.85 -2.54 -4.32
CA GLU A 347 4.04 -3.48 -5.43
C GLU A 347 2.70 -4.13 -5.83
N PRO A 348 2.07 -3.69 -6.93
CA PRO A 348 0.72 -4.13 -7.32
C PRO A 348 0.56 -5.64 -7.47
N ASP A 349 1.59 -6.34 -7.97
CA ASP A 349 1.55 -7.80 -8.18
C ASP A 349 1.41 -8.58 -6.86
N ILE A 350 1.88 -7.98 -5.75
CA ILE A 350 1.79 -8.53 -4.41
C ILE A 350 0.56 -7.98 -3.68
N ALA A 351 0.32 -6.66 -3.78
CA ALA A 351 -0.76 -5.98 -3.07
C ALA A 351 -2.17 -6.52 -3.39
N ARG A 352 -2.34 -7.20 -4.53
CA ARG A 352 -3.60 -7.83 -4.94
C ARG A 352 -4.05 -9.00 -4.06
N VAL A 353 -3.16 -9.65 -3.31
CA VAL A 353 -3.53 -10.76 -2.41
C VAL A 353 -3.67 -10.29 -0.95
N PRO A 354 -4.57 -10.87 -0.15
CA PRO A 354 -4.65 -10.59 1.28
C PRO A 354 -3.35 -10.95 2.00
N LEU A 355 -3.11 -10.27 3.12
CA LEU A 355 -2.00 -10.55 4.02
C LEU A 355 -2.48 -11.29 5.27
N CYS A 356 -1.73 -12.32 5.63
CA CYS A 356 -1.78 -13.02 6.90
C CYS A 356 -0.65 -12.47 7.77
N ILE A 357 -1.01 -11.68 8.78
CA ILE A 357 -0.06 -11.02 9.68
C ILE A 357 0.28 -12.00 10.78
N ASP A 358 1.48 -12.55 10.72
CA ASP A 358 1.96 -13.60 11.61
C ASP A 358 2.93 -13.05 12.65
N SER A 359 2.58 -13.21 13.93
CA SER A 359 3.45 -12.89 15.06
C SER A 359 2.92 -13.47 16.38
N SER A 360 3.85 -13.93 17.21
CA SER A 360 3.63 -14.28 18.61
C SER A 360 3.45 -13.05 19.52
N ASN A 361 3.92 -11.88 19.08
CA ASN A 361 3.79 -10.60 19.76
C ASN A 361 2.63 -9.78 19.18
N PHE A 362 1.64 -9.47 20.00
CA PHE A 362 0.43 -8.76 19.57
C PHE A 362 0.66 -7.29 19.18
N GLU A 363 1.76 -6.65 19.62
CA GLU A 363 2.13 -5.31 19.15
C GLU A 363 2.56 -5.33 17.67
N VAL A 364 3.23 -6.39 17.23
CA VAL A 364 3.61 -6.59 15.82
C VAL A 364 2.37 -6.80 14.96
N ILE A 365 1.41 -7.60 15.44
CA ILE A 365 0.10 -7.77 14.79
C ILE A 365 -0.58 -6.41 14.60
N LYS A 366 -0.66 -5.59 15.66
CA LYS A 366 -1.26 -4.25 15.56
C LYS A 366 -0.51 -3.34 14.60
N ALA A 367 0.81 -3.45 14.52
CA ALA A 367 1.60 -2.67 13.56
C ALA A 367 1.26 -3.07 12.11
N GLY A 368 1.20 -4.37 11.82
CA GLY A 368 0.77 -4.87 10.50
C GLY A 368 -0.65 -4.43 10.15
N LEU A 369 -1.62 -4.61 11.06
CA LEU A 369 -3.02 -4.22 10.83
C LEU A 369 -3.21 -2.72 10.53
N LYS A 370 -2.38 -1.83 11.11
CA LYS A 370 -2.40 -0.39 10.81
C LYS A 370 -1.83 -0.04 9.43
N CYS A 371 -0.98 -0.91 8.88
CA CYS A 371 -0.28 -0.69 7.63
C CYS A 371 -0.95 -1.39 6.44
N CYS A 372 -1.94 -2.24 6.69
CA CYS A 372 -2.66 -2.96 5.66
C CYS A 372 -3.91 -2.22 5.19
N GLN A 373 -4.05 -2.13 3.87
CA GLN A 373 -5.18 -1.46 3.21
C GLN A 373 -6.46 -2.32 3.22
N GLY A 374 -6.32 -3.63 3.00
CA GLY A 374 -7.41 -4.60 2.88
C GLY A 374 -7.70 -5.37 4.17
N LYS A 375 -8.75 -6.20 4.15
CA LYS A 375 -9.02 -7.15 5.25
C LYS A 375 -7.91 -8.18 5.33
N CYS A 376 -7.23 -8.24 6.47
CA CYS A 376 -6.17 -9.21 6.75
C CYS A 376 -6.68 -10.44 7.50
N ILE A 377 -5.81 -11.44 7.56
CA ILE A 377 -5.90 -12.54 8.53
C ILE A 377 -4.88 -12.26 9.64
N VAL A 378 -5.28 -12.37 10.89
CA VAL A 378 -4.38 -12.32 12.05
C VAL A 378 -3.96 -13.73 12.43
N ASN A 379 -2.66 -13.99 12.43
CA ASN A 379 -2.06 -15.26 12.84
C ASN A 379 -1.10 -15.02 14.03
N SER A 380 -1.47 -15.29 15.26
CA SER A 380 -2.71 -15.88 15.74
C SER A 380 -3.02 -15.37 17.15
N ILE A 381 -4.17 -15.77 17.67
CA ILE A 381 -4.50 -15.64 19.11
C ILE A 381 -4.80 -17.02 19.69
N SER A 382 -4.72 -17.14 21.02
CA SER A 382 -4.99 -18.40 21.72
C SER A 382 -5.45 -18.13 23.16
N LEU A 383 -5.90 -19.18 23.85
CA LEU A 383 -6.31 -19.13 25.26
C LEU A 383 -5.14 -19.31 26.24
N LYS A 384 -3.89 -19.37 25.75
CA LYS A 384 -2.67 -19.61 26.55
C LYS A 384 -2.53 -18.68 27.77
N GLU A 385 -2.87 -17.40 27.60
CA GLU A 385 -2.78 -16.38 28.64
C GLU A 385 -4.12 -16.16 29.37
N GLY A 386 -5.07 -17.08 29.16
CA GLY A 386 -6.40 -17.04 29.75
C GLY A 386 -7.44 -16.30 28.89
N VAL A 387 -8.69 -16.37 29.35
CA VAL A 387 -9.86 -15.85 28.65
C VAL A 387 -9.85 -14.33 28.50
N GLU A 388 -9.39 -13.59 29.52
CA GLU A 388 -9.43 -12.13 29.53
C GLU A 388 -8.56 -11.54 28.40
N GLU A 389 -7.30 -11.98 28.31
CA GLU A 389 -6.37 -11.56 27.27
C GLU A 389 -6.86 -11.98 25.87
N PHE A 390 -7.39 -13.21 25.74
CA PHE A 390 -7.98 -13.69 24.49
C PHE A 390 -9.13 -12.79 24.00
N LEU A 391 -10.05 -12.40 24.89
CA LEU A 391 -11.17 -11.52 24.55
C LEU A 391 -10.72 -10.11 24.19
N GLN A 392 -9.69 -9.58 24.87
CA GLN A 392 -9.13 -8.26 24.58
C GLN A 392 -8.47 -8.23 23.19
N ARG A 393 -7.66 -9.24 22.88
CA ARG A 393 -7.04 -9.38 21.56
C ARG A 393 -8.09 -9.56 20.48
N ALA A 394 -9.06 -10.45 20.67
CA ALA A 394 -10.16 -10.68 19.74
C ALA A 394 -10.99 -9.42 19.46
N THR A 395 -11.30 -8.64 20.49
CA THR A 395 -12.03 -7.37 20.35
C THR A 395 -11.22 -6.35 19.55
N THR A 396 -9.90 -6.32 19.75
CA THR A 396 -9.00 -5.49 18.96
C THR A 396 -9.00 -5.92 17.49
N VAL A 397 -8.83 -7.21 17.20
CA VAL A 397 -8.87 -7.75 15.83
C VAL A 397 -10.20 -7.43 15.14
N ARG A 398 -11.33 -7.64 15.85
CA ARG A 398 -12.67 -7.28 15.35
C ARG A 398 -12.79 -5.79 15.02
N ARG A 399 -12.22 -4.92 15.86
CA ARG A 399 -12.24 -3.47 15.64
C ARG A 399 -11.46 -3.04 14.40
N TYR A 400 -10.38 -3.74 14.08
CA TYR A 400 -9.65 -3.56 12.82
C TYR A 400 -10.35 -4.24 11.62
N GLY A 401 -11.36 -5.08 11.86
CA GLY A 401 -12.14 -5.73 10.81
C GLY A 401 -11.42 -6.89 10.12
N ALA A 402 -10.41 -7.48 10.76
CA ALA A 402 -9.64 -8.61 10.24
C ALA A 402 -10.26 -9.97 10.61
N ALA A 403 -9.97 -10.99 9.79
CA ALA A 403 -10.19 -12.39 10.16
C ALA A 403 -9.12 -12.85 11.17
N VAL A 404 -9.39 -13.93 11.89
CA VAL A 404 -8.53 -14.39 12.99
C VAL A 404 -8.27 -15.89 12.93
N VAL A 405 -7.00 -16.26 13.05
CA VAL A 405 -6.56 -17.63 13.33
C VAL A 405 -6.53 -17.84 14.84
N VAL A 406 -7.21 -18.88 15.29
CA VAL A 406 -7.27 -19.30 16.68
C VAL A 406 -6.55 -20.63 16.81
N MET A 407 -5.43 -20.61 17.53
CA MET A 407 -4.66 -21.83 17.78
C MET A 407 -5.32 -22.67 18.87
N ALA A 408 -5.25 -23.99 18.75
CA ALA A 408 -5.65 -24.95 19.78
C ALA A 408 -4.61 -24.99 20.92
N PHE A 409 -4.43 -23.87 21.61
CA PHE A 409 -3.51 -23.69 22.74
C PHE A 409 -4.26 -22.95 23.84
N ASP A 410 -4.32 -23.53 25.04
CA ASP A 410 -4.96 -22.92 26.20
C ASP A 410 -4.05 -22.89 27.44
N GLU A 411 -4.62 -22.61 28.60
CA GLU A 411 -3.89 -22.46 29.86
C GLU A 411 -3.12 -23.72 30.27
N GLU A 412 -3.52 -24.91 29.78
CA GLU A 412 -2.86 -26.18 30.08
C GLU A 412 -1.77 -26.54 29.06
N GLY A 413 -1.71 -25.85 27.92
CA GLY A 413 -0.68 -26.05 26.90
C GLY A 413 -1.21 -26.19 25.49
N GLN A 414 -0.33 -26.66 24.61
CA GLN A 414 -0.66 -26.94 23.22
C GLN A 414 -1.40 -28.28 23.11
N ALA A 415 -2.55 -28.29 22.43
CA ALA A 415 -3.32 -29.52 22.26
C ALA A 415 -2.63 -30.49 21.30
N THR A 416 -2.32 -31.69 21.78
CA THR A 416 -1.73 -32.78 21.00
C THR A 416 -2.76 -33.83 20.58
N GLU A 417 -3.87 -33.98 21.32
CA GLU A 417 -4.90 -35.01 21.14
C GLU A 417 -6.19 -34.48 20.49
N THR A 418 -6.96 -35.36 19.83
CA THR A 418 -8.17 -35.02 19.07
C THR A 418 -9.21 -34.31 19.94
N GLU A 419 -9.55 -34.93 21.08
CA GLU A 419 -10.59 -34.42 21.99
C GLU A 419 -10.23 -33.03 22.52
N ARG A 420 -8.95 -32.84 22.89
CA ARG A 420 -8.48 -31.54 23.39
C ARG A 420 -8.50 -30.46 22.33
N LYS A 421 -8.12 -30.78 21.08
CA LYS A 421 -8.21 -29.83 19.96
C LYS A 421 -9.67 -29.38 19.75
N VAL A 422 -10.63 -30.30 19.78
CA VAL A 422 -12.07 -29.99 19.63
C VAL A 422 -12.58 -29.16 20.81
N GLU A 423 -12.19 -29.49 22.05
CA GLU A 423 -12.57 -28.76 23.26
C GLU A 423 -12.13 -27.29 23.20
N ILE A 424 -10.85 -27.04 22.92
CA ILE A 424 -10.29 -25.68 22.88
C ILE A 424 -10.95 -24.86 21.77
N CYS A 425 -11.07 -25.41 20.56
CA CYS A 425 -11.71 -24.72 19.44
C CYS A 425 -13.18 -24.40 19.74
N SER A 426 -13.93 -25.35 20.33
CA SER A 426 -15.33 -25.14 20.71
C SER A 426 -15.49 -24.05 21.78
N ARG A 427 -14.62 -24.06 22.79
CA ARG A 427 -14.57 -23.04 23.84
C ARG A 427 -14.27 -21.66 23.24
N ALA A 428 -13.26 -21.55 22.40
CA ALA A 428 -12.88 -20.31 21.74
C ALA A 428 -13.99 -19.79 20.80
N TYR A 429 -14.63 -20.65 20.02
CA TYR A 429 -15.78 -20.30 19.18
C TYR A 429 -16.89 -19.63 19.99
N HIS A 430 -17.29 -20.26 21.10
CA HIS A 430 -18.34 -19.73 21.95
C HIS A 430 -17.96 -18.36 22.53
N LEU A 431 -16.73 -18.19 23.02
CA LEU A 431 -16.25 -16.89 23.50
C LEU A 431 -16.29 -15.81 22.41
N LEU A 432 -15.79 -16.10 21.21
CA LEU A 432 -15.74 -15.16 20.10
C LEU A 432 -17.13 -14.76 19.61
N VAL A 433 -18.01 -15.72 19.35
CA VAL A 433 -19.33 -15.44 18.77
C VAL A 433 -20.27 -14.83 19.81
N THR A 434 -20.30 -15.36 21.04
CA THR A 434 -21.29 -14.92 22.04
C THR A 434 -20.86 -13.69 22.82
N GLN A 435 -19.57 -13.55 23.18
CA GLN A 435 -19.12 -12.44 24.03
C GLN A 435 -18.53 -11.29 23.21
N VAL A 436 -17.74 -11.60 22.18
CA VAL A 436 -17.13 -10.57 21.33
C VAL A 436 -18.06 -10.14 20.18
N GLY A 437 -19.01 -10.99 19.78
CA GLY A 437 -19.86 -10.75 18.62
C GLY A 437 -19.08 -10.82 17.30
N PHE A 438 -18.10 -11.72 17.23
CA PHE A 438 -17.30 -11.98 16.04
C PHE A 438 -18.13 -12.72 14.99
N ASP A 439 -17.95 -12.40 13.71
CA ASP A 439 -18.58 -13.15 12.61
C ASP A 439 -17.94 -14.55 12.54
N PRO A 440 -18.70 -15.65 12.62
CA PRO A 440 -18.13 -16.99 12.54
C PRO A 440 -17.39 -17.27 11.23
N ASN A 441 -17.71 -16.57 10.14
CA ASN A 441 -17.00 -16.71 8.86
C ASN A 441 -15.60 -16.07 8.88
N ASP A 442 -15.29 -15.28 9.91
CA ASP A 442 -13.99 -14.64 10.09
C ASP A 442 -13.09 -15.40 11.08
N ILE A 443 -13.54 -16.55 11.57
CA ILE A 443 -12.80 -17.40 12.51
C ILE A 443 -12.19 -18.58 11.76
N ILE A 444 -10.87 -18.70 11.82
CA ILE A 444 -10.10 -19.82 11.29
C ILE A 444 -9.52 -20.58 12.48
N PHE A 445 -9.76 -21.88 12.57
CA PHE A 445 -9.16 -22.71 13.62
C PHE A 445 -7.88 -23.37 13.11
N ASP A 446 -6.79 -23.20 13.86
CA ASP A 446 -5.57 -23.96 13.69
C ASP A 446 -5.50 -25.04 14.78
N PRO A 447 -5.74 -26.32 14.44
CA PRO A 447 -5.66 -27.41 15.40
C PRO A 447 -4.22 -27.75 15.81
N ASN A 448 -3.19 -27.02 15.37
CA ASN A 448 -1.76 -27.29 15.49
C ASN A 448 -1.31 -28.55 14.73
N ILE A 449 -0.72 -28.35 13.56
CA ILE A 449 0.01 -29.40 12.84
C ILE A 449 1.39 -29.58 13.50
N LEU A 450 1.63 -30.75 14.10
CA LEU A 450 2.86 -31.05 14.83
C LEU A 450 3.82 -31.90 13.99
N THR A 451 5.12 -31.83 14.29
CA THR A 451 6.14 -32.61 13.59
C THR A 451 5.98 -34.11 13.84
N ILE A 452 5.79 -34.87 12.77
CA ILE A 452 5.79 -36.34 12.79
C ILE A 452 7.17 -36.89 12.38
N GLY A 453 7.42 -38.17 12.65
CA GLY A 453 8.68 -38.82 12.25
C GLY A 453 9.89 -38.40 13.09
N THR A 454 9.66 -37.95 14.33
CA THR A 454 10.70 -37.57 15.30
C THR A 454 11.42 -38.77 15.94
N GLY A 455 10.87 -39.97 15.79
CA GLY A 455 11.35 -41.19 16.45
C GLY A 455 10.76 -41.41 17.86
N MET A 456 9.88 -40.52 18.32
CA MET A 456 9.09 -40.69 19.55
C MET A 456 7.71 -41.25 19.20
N GLU A 457 7.29 -42.30 19.90
CA GLU A 457 6.03 -43.02 19.65
C GLU A 457 4.81 -42.11 19.82
N GLU A 458 4.90 -41.16 20.75
CA GLU A 458 3.92 -40.10 21.05
C GLU A 458 3.61 -39.19 19.85
N HIS A 459 4.49 -39.14 18.84
CA HIS A 459 4.34 -38.29 17.64
C HIS A 459 3.93 -39.08 16.38
N SER A 460 3.58 -40.36 16.52
CA SER A 460 3.29 -41.25 15.39
C SER A 460 1.90 -41.05 14.77
N GLU A 461 0.90 -40.62 15.56
CA GLU A 461 -0.51 -40.52 15.14
C GLU A 461 -0.94 -39.10 14.71
N GLY A 462 0.00 -38.13 14.68
CA GLY A 462 -0.33 -36.70 14.56
C GLY A 462 -1.22 -36.32 13.36
N MET A 463 -1.05 -36.97 12.20
CA MET A 463 -1.88 -36.70 11.00
C MET A 463 -3.32 -37.18 11.12
N GLU A 464 -3.54 -38.32 11.78
CA GLU A 464 -4.88 -38.88 11.98
C GLU A 464 -5.65 -38.04 13.00
N VAL A 465 -4.97 -37.65 14.08
CA VAL A 465 -5.48 -36.73 15.10
C VAL A 465 -5.95 -35.40 14.52
N ILE A 466 -5.18 -34.78 13.61
CA ILE A 466 -5.57 -33.52 12.97
C ILE A 466 -6.80 -33.72 12.07
N ARG A 467 -6.81 -34.78 11.26
CA ARG A 467 -7.94 -35.09 10.37
C ARG A 467 -9.23 -35.29 11.16
N GLU A 468 -9.16 -36.01 12.28
CA GLU A 468 -10.30 -36.26 13.14
C GLU A 468 -10.75 -35.01 13.89
N ALA A 469 -9.82 -34.20 14.40
CA ALA A 469 -10.15 -32.95 15.08
C ALA A 469 -10.85 -31.97 14.12
N MET A 470 -10.38 -31.88 12.88
CA MET A 470 -11.02 -31.06 11.84
C MET A 470 -12.44 -31.55 11.57
N HIS A 471 -12.66 -32.86 11.37
CA HIS A 471 -14.01 -33.40 11.19
C HIS A 471 -14.90 -33.17 12.43
N GLY A 472 -14.38 -33.38 13.63
CA GLY A 472 -15.11 -33.22 14.89
C GLY A 472 -15.55 -31.78 15.15
N ALA A 473 -14.65 -30.81 14.95
CA ALA A 473 -14.98 -29.40 15.05
C ALA A 473 -16.04 -28.98 14.02
N PHE A 474 -15.90 -29.42 12.76
CA PHE A 474 -16.90 -29.16 11.70
C PHE A 474 -18.27 -29.77 12.02
N LEU A 475 -18.33 -31.03 12.48
CA LEU A 475 -19.57 -31.71 12.85
C LEU A 475 -20.25 -31.04 14.06
N TYR A 476 -19.49 -30.68 15.10
CA TYR A 476 -20.03 -29.99 16.28
C TYR A 476 -20.70 -28.67 15.91
N HIS A 477 -20.09 -27.89 15.01
CA HIS A 477 -20.61 -26.60 14.59
C HIS A 477 -21.72 -26.70 13.53
N ALA A 478 -21.67 -27.69 12.63
CA ALA A 478 -22.75 -27.94 11.66
C ALA A 478 -24.06 -28.37 12.36
N ILE A 479 -23.97 -29.19 13.42
CA ILE A 479 -25.14 -29.64 14.18
C ILE A 479 -25.76 -28.49 15.01
N LYS A 480 -24.95 -27.59 15.56
CA LYS A 480 -25.45 -26.41 16.31
C LYS A 480 -25.95 -25.25 15.44
N GLN A 481 -25.74 -25.30 14.12
CA GLN A 481 -26.32 -24.36 13.17
C GLN A 481 -27.69 -24.79 12.63
N GLU A 482 -28.25 -25.94 13.03
CA GLU A 482 -29.67 -26.19 12.78
C GLU A 482 -30.50 -25.12 13.51
N PRO A 483 -31.35 -24.34 12.80
CA PRO A 483 -32.28 -23.47 13.48
C PRO A 483 -33.15 -24.33 14.38
N ASN A 484 -33.44 -23.85 15.59
CA ASN A 484 -34.56 -24.34 16.39
C ASN A 484 -35.85 -24.28 15.55
N ASN A 485 -36.09 -25.31 14.75
CA ASN A 485 -37.40 -25.71 14.28
C ASN A 485 -37.99 -26.61 15.36
N GLU A 486 -38.29 -26.03 16.52
CA GLU A 486 -39.31 -26.57 17.39
C GLU A 486 -40.52 -25.64 17.35
N THR A 487 -41.56 -26.23 16.76
CA THR A 487 -42.94 -25.80 16.56
C THR A 487 -43.72 -25.50 17.85
N ASN A 488 -44.74 -24.65 17.67
CA ASN A 488 -45.93 -24.35 18.48
C ASN A 488 -45.85 -23.25 19.55
#